data_AF-A0AAV1JGF2-F1
#
_entry.id   AF-A0AAV1JGF2-F1
#
_cell.length_a   1.000
_cell.length_b   1.000
_cell.length_c   1.000
_cell.angle_alpha   90.00
_cell.angle_beta   90.00
_cell.angle_gamma   90.00
#
_symmetry.space_group_name_H-M   'P 1'
#
loop_
_entity.id
_entity.type
_entity.pdbx_description
1 polymer ?
#
loop_
_entity_poly.entity_id
_entity_poly.type
_entity_poly.pdbx_seq_one_letter_code
_entity_poly.pdbx_strand_id
1 'polypeptide(L)'
;MSGYDFKKEEEVKEFVENLGIEYRFGCYKEKKPEVCHLLGDYLEAIKKDFGKAAKVYKSNCMDYNYGKSCLKYGNYKLIGRGGDKSDPAEALIYFEKGCENNDPTSCLHAGLLLTATGPDITVQRDVPKGYNYLKKACDNKEAMACHYLSGMYLSGVPRNPKEYNPHNLEKNKNIDFLIKPDTKQAFTFAKRGCDLGHIYACANIGIIGGSGFDEPGLFENPVERVVTTPFGNPSDVLLEGVIKGVPCVILARHGRKHQYQPSDVNYRANIWALKEVGCTHVLATTATGSLHENYEPGSLVIIDDFIDRTWGRKCTFYDRTEGGPMGVCHLPMSPAFCAVARNALSTAARARKYSCHHSGTVVTIQGPRFSSRAESLMHRQWGGHLVNMTTVPEVVLAKEAGLSYAAVALVTDYDCWNENEKSVCVSDVLEAFGKNVKKAADVIIDAIQIIAATTDHSYLDSHKELVASSIMLKE
;
A
#
# COMPACT_ATOMS: atom_id res chain seq x y z
N MET A 1 -24.03 -38.77 -19.90
CA MET A 1 -22.70 -39.13 -19.37
C MET A 1 -22.81 -39.00 -17.86
N SER A 2 -22.54 -40.08 -17.12
CA SER A 2 -22.48 -40.04 -15.65
C SER A 2 -21.44 -39.01 -15.23
N GLY A 3 -21.84 -38.01 -14.45
CA GLY A 3 -20.92 -36.97 -13.97
C GLY A 3 -19.96 -37.52 -12.94
N TYR A 4 -18.71 -37.06 -12.98
CA TYR A 4 -17.69 -37.34 -11.96
C TYR A 4 -18.11 -36.76 -10.59
N ASP A 5 -17.88 -37.50 -9.51
CA ASP A 5 -18.02 -37.01 -8.13
C ASP A 5 -16.69 -36.42 -7.63
N PHE A 6 -16.59 -35.09 -7.65
CA PHE A 6 -15.39 -34.36 -7.22
C PHE A 6 -15.10 -34.43 -5.71
N LYS A 7 -15.93 -35.13 -4.92
CA LYS A 7 -15.64 -35.43 -3.51
C LYS A 7 -14.81 -36.71 -3.31
N LYS A 8 -14.67 -37.54 -4.35
CA LYS A 8 -13.88 -38.78 -4.29
C LYS A 8 -12.54 -38.61 -5.00
N GLU A 9 -11.46 -38.94 -4.29
CA GLU A 9 -10.10 -38.71 -4.79
C GLU A 9 -9.79 -39.53 -6.06
N GLU A 10 -10.30 -40.76 -6.17
CA GLU A 10 -10.07 -41.59 -7.35
C GLU A 10 -10.74 -41.01 -8.61
N GLU A 11 -11.98 -40.53 -8.49
CA GLU A 11 -12.72 -39.94 -9.61
C GLU A 11 -12.10 -38.60 -10.05
N VAL A 12 -11.54 -37.82 -9.12
CA VAL A 12 -10.77 -36.61 -9.43
C VAL A 12 -9.48 -36.95 -10.20
N LYS A 13 -8.75 -37.98 -9.79
CA LYS A 13 -7.53 -38.41 -10.50
C LYS A 13 -7.84 -38.87 -11.92
N GLU A 14 -8.87 -39.68 -12.09
CA GLU A 14 -9.31 -40.15 -13.41
C GLU A 14 -9.72 -38.98 -14.32
N PHE A 15 -10.50 -38.03 -13.80
CA PHE A 15 -10.87 -36.81 -14.53
C PHE A 15 -9.65 -36.03 -15.00
N VAL A 16 -8.67 -35.81 -14.12
CA VAL A 16 -7.43 -35.08 -14.43
C VAL A 16 -6.56 -35.83 -15.46
N GLU A 17 -6.54 -37.17 -15.45
CA GLU A 17 -5.85 -37.96 -16.47
C GLU A 17 -6.53 -37.85 -17.84
N ASN A 18 -7.86 -37.97 -17.86
CA ASN A 18 -8.68 -37.83 -19.07
C ASN A 18 -8.54 -36.44 -19.69
N LEU A 19 -8.49 -35.39 -18.87
CA LEU A 19 -8.24 -34.02 -19.30
C LEU A 19 -6.89 -33.88 -20.03
N GLY A 20 -5.85 -34.56 -19.56
CA GLY A 20 -4.55 -34.59 -20.23
C GLY A 20 -4.57 -35.31 -21.59
N ILE A 21 -5.46 -36.30 -21.78
CA ILE A 21 -5.68 -36.97 -23.07
C ILE A 21 -6.39 -36.02 -24.03
N GLU A 22 -7.46 -35.37 -23.58
CA GLU A 22 -8.22 -34.38 -24.36
C GLU A 22 -7.32 -33.23 -24.83
N TYR A 23 -6.50 -32.68 -23.93
CA TYR A 23 -5.56 -31.61 -24.27
C TYR A 23 -4.51 -32.06 -25.29
N ARG A 24 -3.98 -33.29 -25.19
CA ARG A 24 -3.06 -33.83 -26.20
C ARG A 24 -3.74 -33.99 -27.55
N PHE A 25 -4.96 -34.51 -27.57
CA PHE A 25 -5.72 -34.69 -28.80
C PHE A 25 -6.02 -33.33 -29.46
N GLY A 26 -6.59 -32.38 -28.71
CA GLY A 26 -6.90 -31.05 -29.23
C GLY A 26 -5.66 -30.27 -29.69
N CYS A 27 -4.52 -30.42 -28.99
CA CYS A 27 -3.29 -29.78 -29.41
C CYS A 27 -2.67 -30.42 -30.67
N TYR A 28 -2.44 -31.73 -30.69
CA TYR A 28 -1.66 -32.37 -31.76
C TYR A 28 -2.50 -32.84 -32.96
N LYS A 29 -3.78 -33.18 -32.75
CA LYS A 29 -4.68 -33.62 -33.82
C LYS A 29 -5.52 -32.48 -34.36
N GLU A 30 -6.14 -31.71 -33.49
CA GLU A 30 -7.01 -30.60 -33.91
C GLU A 30 -6.24 -29.28 -34.13
N LYS A 31 -4.99 -29.19 -33.67
CA LYS A 31 -4.12 -28.01 -33.82
C LYS A 31 -4.72 -26.73 -33.24
N LYS A 32 -5.48 -26.86 -32.15
CA LYS A 32 -6.11 -25.74 -31.45
C LYS A 32 -5.10 -25.05 -30.53
N PRO A 33 -4.73 -23.77 -30.77
CA PRO A 33 -3.66 -23.11 -30.02
C PRO A 33 -3.99 -22.94 -28.53
N GLU A 34 -5.24 -22.62 -28.20
CA GLU A 34 -5.73 -22.52 -26.83
C GLU A 34 -5.62 -23.86 -26.07
N VAL A 35 -5.88 -24.98 -26.76
CA VAL A 35 -5.78 -26.32 -26.17
C VAL A 35 -4.32 -26.74 -26.00
N CYS A 36 -3.44 -26.36 -26.93
CA CYS A 36 -2.00 -26.52 -26.75
C CYS A 36 -1.47 -25.75 -25.54
N HIS A 37 -1.99 -24.56 -25.26
CA HIS A 37 -1.62 -23.82 -24.06
C HIS A 37 -2.05 -24.55 -22.79
N LEU A 38 -3.29 -25.06 -22.75
CA LEU A 38 -3.80 -25.87 -21.64
C LEU A 38 -3.01 -27.17 -21.43
N LEU A 39 -2.54 -27.79 -22.51
CA LEU A 39 -1.64 -28.94 -22.43
C LEU A 39 -0.31 -28.55 -21.76
N GLY A 40 0.24 -27.39 -22.12
CA GLY A 40 1.43 -26.84 -21.46
C GLY A 40 1.20 -26.62 -19.96
N ASP A 41 0.10 -25.97 -19.59
CA ASP A 41 -0.26 -25.71 -18.19
C ASP A 41 -0.47 -27.01 -17.40
N TYR A 42 -1.10 -28.01 -18.01
CA TYR A 42 -1.26 -29.33 -17.43
C TYR A 42 0.09 -30.02 -17.17
N LEU A 43 1.00 -29.96 -18.15
CA LEU A 43 2.34 -30.54 -18.00
C LEU A 43 3.15 -29.81 -16.93
N GLU A 44 3.05 -28.48 -16.85
CA GLU A 44 3.74 -27.66 -15.85
C GLU A 44 3.19 -27.88 -14.44
N ALA A 45 1.87 -27.70 -14.24
CA ALA A 45 1.27 -27.63 -12.91
C ALA A 45 0.91 -29.01 -12.35
N ILE A 46 0.40 -29.92 -13.19
CA ILE A 46 -0.11 -31.22 -12.74
C ILE A 46 0.99 -32.28 -12.82
N LYS A 47 1.61 -32.44 -13.99
CA LYS A 47 2.65 -33.47 -14.19
C LYS A 47 4.04 -33.01 -13.76
N LYS A 48 4.25 -31.71 -13.49
CA LYS A 48 5.54 -31.11 -13.10
C LYS A 48 6.67 -31.41 -14.09
N ASP A 49 6.34 -31.62 -15.36
CA ASP A 49 7.26 -31.91 -16.45
C ASP A 49 7.56 -30.64 -17.23
N PHE A 50 8.46 -29.83 -16.69
CA PHE A 50 8.83 -28.53 -17.26
C PHE A 50 9.49 -28.65 -18.64
N GLY A 51 10.20 -29.75 -18.91
CA GLY A 51 10.86 -29.96 -20.20
C GLY A 51 9.86 -30.19 -21.33
N LYS A 52 8.81 -30.98 -21.09
CA LYS A 52 7.73 -31.14 -22.07
C LYS A 52 6.85 -29.89 -22.16
N ALA A 53 6.53 -29.26 -21.03
CA ALA A 53 5.76 -28.01 -21.03
C ALA A 53 6.47 -26.93 -21.86
N ALA A 54 7.79 -26.76 -21.68
CA ALA A 54 8.60 -25.82 -22.45
C ALA A 54 8.50 -26.08 -23.97
N LYS A 55 8.61 -27.33 -24.40
CA LYS A 55 8.47 -27.70 -25.83
C LYS A 55 7.10 -27.33 -26.39
N VAL A 56 6.03 -27.61 -25.64
CA VAL A 56 4.65 -27.29 -26.04
C VAL A 56 4.44 -25.77 -26.11
N TYR A 57 4.88 -25.01 -25.11
CA TYR A 57 4.77 -23.55 -25.14
C TYR A 57 5.58 -22.94 -26.29
N LYS A 58 6.80 -23.44 -26.53
CA LYS A 58 7.66 -22.98 -27.64
C LYS A 58 7.00 -23.20 -28.99
N SER A 59 6.55 -24.43 -29.28
CA SER A 59 5.90 -24.75 -30.55
C SER A 59 4.59 -23.96 -30.69
N ASN A 60 3.81 -23.82 -29.62
CA ASN A 60 2.55 -23.07 -29.68
C ASN A 60 2.76 -21.56 -29.90
N CYS A 61 3.83 -20.99 -29.34
CA CYS A 61 4.23 -19.63 -29.63
C CYS A 61 4.70 -19.49 -31.09
N MET A 62 5.56 -20.39 -31.56
CA MET A 62 6.24 -20.24 -32.85
C MET A 62 5.38 -20.62 -34.04
N ASP A 63 4.68 -21.76 -33.95
CA ASP A 63 3.95 -22.36 -35.06
C ASP A 63 2.50 -21.85 -35.13
N TYR A 64 1.89 -21.55 -33.98
CA TYR A 64 0.49 -21.13 -33.87
C TYR A 64 0.30 -19.67 -33.44
N ASN A 65 1.39 -18.92 -33.23
CA ASN A 65 1.37 -17.50 -32.86
C ASN A 65 0.50 -17.20 -31.61
N TYR A 66 0.47 -18.11 -30.63
CA TYR A 66 -0.34 -17.94 -29.44
C TYR A 66 0.38 -17.13 -28.36
N GLY A 67 -0.02 -15.88 -28.16
CA GLY A 67 0.69 -14.92 -27.30
C GLY A 67 0.95 -15.38 -25.87
N LYS A 68 -0.03 -16.00 -25.20
CA LYS A 68 0.15 -16.53 -23.83
C LYS A 68 1.21 -17.63 -23.74
N SER A 69 1.35 -18.44 -24.78
CA SER A 69 2.42 -19.44 -24.84
C SER A 69 3.79 -18.80 -25.05
N CYS A 70 3.86 -17.69 -25.80
CA CYS A 70 5.08 -16.89 -25.90
C CYS A 70 5.47 -16.30 -24.54
N LEU A 71 4.52 -15.76 -23.77
CA LEU A 71 4.76 -15.30 -22.39
C LEU A 71 5.35 -16.41 -21.52
N LYS A 72 4.71 -17.58 -21.49
CA LYS A 72 5.13 -18.73 -20.66
C LYS A 72 6.54 -19.17 -21.01
N TYR A 73 6.84 -19.35 -22.30
CA TYR A 73 8.17 -19.76 -22.73
C TYR A 73 9.22 -18.65 -22.53
N GLY A 74 8.87 -17.39 -22.79
CA GLY A 74 9.73 -16.23 -22.50
C GLY A 74 10.10 -16.18 -21.02
N ASN A 75 9.15 -16.43 -20.12
CA ASN A 75 9.43 -16.53 -18.69
C ASN A 75 10.39 -17.68 -18.38
N TYR A 76 10.22 -18.86 -18.98
CA TYR A 76 11.16 -19.99 -18.78
C TYR A 76 12.58 -19.62 -19.20
N LYS A 77 12.74 -18.88 -20.30
CA LYS A 77 14.04 -18.36 -20.73
C LYS A 77 14.58 -17.29 -19.81
N LEU A 78 13.72 -16.43 -19.26
CA LEU A 78 14.15 -15.41 -18.31
C LEU A 78 14.72 -16.04 -17.02
N ILE A 79 14.07 -17.06 -16.47
CA ILE A 79 14.47 -17.69 -15.19
C ILE A 79 15.34 -18.95 -15.33
N GLY A 80 15.54 -19.48 -16.54
CA GLY A 80 16.28 -20.72 -16.77
C GLY A 80 15.53 -21.98 -16.30
N ARG A 81 14.27 -22.16 -16.73
CA ARG A 81 13.43 -23.32 -16.39
C ARG A 81 13.18 -24.20 -17.62
N GLY A 82 12.86 -25.48 -17.39
CA GLY A 82 12.48 -26.41 -18.47
C GLY A 82 13.66 -27.01 -19.26
N GLY A 83 14.87 -26.97 -18.69
CA GLY A 83 16.09 -27.50 -19.32
C GLY A 83 16.92 -26.43 -20.06
N ASP A 84 16.44 -25.19 -20.10
CA ASP A 84 17.14 -24.04 -20.66
C ASP A 84 17.93 -23.27 -19.57
N LYS A 85 19.03 -22.63 -19.98
CA LYS A 85 19.72 -21.63 -19.16
C LYS A 85 18.97 -20.30 -19.21
N SER A 86 19.14 -19.47 -18.17
CA SER A 86 18.61 -18.11 -18.18
C SER A 86 19.26 -17.31 -19.32
N ASP A 87 18.42 -16.73 -20.17
CA ASP A 87 18.80 -15.86 -21.28
C ASP A 87 17.74 -14.76 -21.46
N PRO A 88 17.93 -13.59 -20.81
CA PRO A 88 17.02 -12.46 -20.94
C PRO A 88 16.92 -11.89 -22.37
N ALA A 89 17.96 -12.03 -23.19
CA ALA A 89 17.95 -11.55 -24.58
C ALA A 89 17.09 -12.47 -25.46
N GLU A 90 17.20 -13.79 -25.28
CA GLU A 90 16.28 -14.73 -25.92
C GLU A 90 14.84 -14.55 -25.40
N ALA A 91 14.66 -14.35 -24.09
CA ALA A 91 13.35 -14.11 -23.49
C ALA A 91 12.63 -12.90 -24.11
N LEU A 92 13.36 -11.80 -24.36
CA LEU A 92 12.82 -10.60 -25.02
C LEU A 92 12.19 -10.93 -26.38
N ILE A 93 12.82 -11.78 -27.19
CA ILE A 93 12.28 -12.17 -28.52
C ILE A 93 10.89 -12.80 -28.38
N TYR A 94 10.70 -13.67 -27.39
CA TYR A 94 9.40 -14.29 -27.13
C TYR A 94 8.38 -13.31 -26.55
N PHE A 95 8.80 -12.38 -25.68
CA PHE A 95 7.89 -11.34 -25.18
C PHE A 95 7.46 -10.38 -26.29
N GLU A 96 8.35 -9.98 -27.19
CA GLU A 96 8.01 -9.15 -28.35
C GLU A 96 7.00 -9.88 -29.25
N LYS A 97 7.26 -11.16 -29.57
CA LYS A 97 6.33 -11.98 -30.35
C LYS A 97 4.99 -12.20 -29.64
N GLY A 98 4.99 -12.39 -28.32
CA GLY A 98 3.77 -12.50 -27.53
C GLY A 98 2.94 -11.21 -27.58
N CYS A 99 3.63 -10.07 -27.51
CA CYS A 99 3.02 -8.75 -27.61
C CYS A 99 2.45 -8.45 -29.01
N GLU A 100 3.14 -8.88 -30.08
CA GLU A 100 2.63 -8.81 -31.46
C GLU A 100 1.32 -9.58 -31.60
N ASN A 101 1.20 -10.71 -30.90
CA ASN A 101 0.00 -11.55 -30.82
C ASN A 101 -1.00 -11.12 -29.74
N ASN A 102 -1.01 -9.82 -29.40
CA ASN A 102 -1.97 -9.17 -28.50
C ASN A 102 -2.04 -9.72 -27.07
N ASP A 103 -0.96 -10.29 -26.55
CA ASP A 103 -0.85 -10.62 -25.12
C ASP A 103 -0.33 -9.40 -24.32
N PRO A 104 -1.16 -8.75 -23.48
CA PRO A 104 -0.78 -7.51 -22.81
C PRO A 104 0.35 -7.70 -21.80
N THR A 105 0.38 -8.85 -21.13
CA THR A 105 1.42 -9.18 -20.16
C THR A 105 2.77 -9.44 -20.84
N SER A 106 2.79 -10.01 -22.05
CA SER A 106 4.01 -10.08 -22.87
C SER A 106 4.51 -8.70 -23.25
N CYS A 107 3.62 -7.78 -23.64
CA CYS A 107 3.99 -6.39 -23.89
C CYS A 107 4.60 -5.72 -22.65
N LEU A 108 4.04 -5.96 -21.46
CA LEU A 108 4.62 -5.48 -20.20
C LEU A 108 6.05 -6.00 -20.01
N HIS A 109 6.28 -7.30 -20.14
CA HIS A 109 7.61 -7.90 -19.91
C HIS A 109 8.66 -7.41 -20.93
N ALA A 110 8.29 -7.30 -22.22
CA ALA A 110 9.16 -6.71 -23.24
C ALA A 110 9.52 -5.25 -22.90
N GLY A 111 8.51 -4.46 -22.51
CA GLY A 111 8.66 -3.08 -22.09
C GLY A 111 9.60 -2.89 -20.90
N LEU A 112 9.45 -3.72 -19.87
CA LEU A 112 10.31 -3.72 -18.68
C LEU A 112 11.76 -4.09 -19.02
N LEU A 113 12.00 -5.16 -19.79
CA LEU A 113 13.37 -5.55 -20.16
C LEU A 113 14.10 -4.46 -20.96
N LEU A 114 13.40 -3.80 -21.88
CA LEU A 114 13.98 -2.74 -22.72
C LEU A 114 14.20 -1.42 -21.96
N THR A 115 13.53 -1.20 -20.83
CA THR A 115 13.66 0.03 -20.02
C THR A 115 14.51 -0.16 -18.78
N ALA A 116 14.79 -1.41 -18.39
CA ALA A 116 15.51 -1.75 -17.18
C ALA A 116 16.94 -1.16 -17.16
N THR A 117 17.43 -0.89 -15.95
CA THR A 117 18.78 -0.38 -15.68
C THR A 117 19.37 -1.14 -14.49
N GLY A 118 20.68 -1.43 -14.53
CA GLY A 118 21.32 -2.27 -13.53
C GLY A 118 22.58 -2.99 -14.05
N PRO A 119 23.45 -3.47 -13.15
CA PRO A 119 24.70 -4.12 -13.51
C PRO A 119 24.51 -5.50 -14.14
N ASP A 120 23.43 -6.21 -13.82
CA ASP A 120 23.17 -7.59 -14.25
C ASP A 120 22.28 -7.69 -15.51
N ILE A 121 21.95 -6.57 -16.14
CA ILE A 121 21.10 -6.55 -17.34
C ILE A 121 21.95 -6.74 -18.58
N THR A 122 21.71 -7.85 -19.27
CA THR A 122 22.38 -8.21 -20.52
C THR A 122 21.68 -7.69 -21.77
N VAL A 123 20.41 -7.28 -21.65
CA VAL A 123 19.60 -6.75 -22.75
C VAL A 123 19.99 -5.31 -23.07
N GLN A 124 20.17 -5.01 -24.36
CA GLN A 124 20.43 -3.64 -24.80
C GLN A 124 19.21 -2.75 -24.53
N ARG A 125 19.41 -1.70 -23.72
CA ARG A 125 18.37 -0.73 -23.36
C ARG A 125 17.90 0.06 -24.58
N ASP A 126 16.59 0.05 -24.83
CA ASP A 126 15.89 0.85 -25.85
C ASP A 126 14.59 1.40 -25.26
N VAL A 127 14.68 2.59 -24.67
CA VAL A 127 13.55 3.22 -23.99
C VAL A 127 12.39 3.55 -24.94
N PRO A 128 12.60 4.14 -26.15
CA PRO A 128 11.51 4.37 -27.07
C PRO A 128 10.73 3.09 -27.44
N LYS A 129 11.44 2.00 -27.74
CA LYS A 129 10.79 0.72 -28.04
C LYS A 129 10.06 0.16 -26.82
N GLY A 130 10.71 0.18 -25.65
CA GLY A 130 10.11 -0.29 -24.40
C GLY A 130 8.87 0.52 -23.97
N TYR A 131 8.90 1.84 -24.13
CA TYR A 131 7.75 2.72 -23.88
C TYR A 131 6.55 2.34 -24.75
N ASN A 132 6.77 2.07 -26.04
CA ASN A 132 5.68 1.68 -26.94
C ASN A 132 5.03 0.35 -26.53
N TYR A 133 5.82 -0.62 -26.05
CA TYR A 133 5.29 -1.86 -25.50
C TYR A 133 4.52 -1.66 -24.20
N LEU A 134 5.05 -0.87 -23.25
CA LEU A 134 4.32 -0.51 -22.02
C LEU A 134 3.02 0.22 -22.34
N LYS A 135 3.04 1.16 -23.28
CA LYS A 135 1.84 1.89 -23.74
C LYS A 135 0.83 0.92 -24.34
N LYS A 136 1.25 0.01 -25.22
CA LYS A 136 0.38 -1.02 -25.79
C LYS A 136 -0.22 -1.93 -24.71
N ALA A 137 0.56 -2.32 -23.70
CA ALA A 137 0.08 -3.13 -22.58
C ALA A 137 -0.99 -2.38 -21.77
N CYS A 138 -0.71 -1.13 -21.37
CA CYS A 138 -1.66 -0.27 -20.65
C CYS A 138 -2.93 -0.01 -21.48
N ASP A 139 -2.79 0.19 -22.80
CA ASP A 139 -3.90 0.35 -23.72
C ASP A 139 -4.80 -0.90 -23.76
N ASN A 140 -4.22 -2.09 -23.58
CA ASN A 140 -4.92 -3.37 -23.49
C ASN A 140 -5.22 -3.81 -22.04
N LYS A 141 -5.42 -2.85 -21.13
CA LYS A 141 -5.87 -3.07 -19.74
C LYS A 141 -4.86 -3.79 -18.82
N GLU A 142 -3.58 -3.83 -19.16
CA GLU A 142 -2.53 -4.28 -18.22
C GLU A 142 -2.21 -3.17 -17.22
N ALA A 143 -2.77 -3.29 -16.02
CA ALA A 143 -2.78 -2.23 -15.00
C ALA A 143 -1.37 -1.85 -14.53
N MET A 144 -0.48 -2.84 -14.43
CA MET A 144 0.92 -2.63 -14.04
C MET A 144 1.69 -1.80 -15.07
N ALA A 145 1.40 -1.96 -16.36
CA ALA A 145 2.03 -1.15 -17.40
C ALA A 145 1.64 0.33 -17.29
N CYS A 146 0.38 0.63 -16.93
CA CYS A 146 -0.04 2.01 -16.67
C CYS A 146 0.70 2.63 -15.48
N HIS A 147 0.92 1.85 -14.41
CA HIS A 147 1.73 2.31 -13.27
C HIS A 147 3.18 2.63 -13.68
N TYR A 148 3.83 1.77 -14.47
CA TYR A 148 5.19 2.04 -14.95
C TYR A 148 5.26 3.29 -15.84
N LEU A 149 4.30 3.48 -16.75
CA LEU A 149 4.22 4.70 -17.57
C LEU A 149 4.04 5.95 -16.72
N SER A 150 3.22 5.87 -15.66
CA SER A 150 3.09 6.95 -14.69
C SER A 150 4.44 7.29 -14.06
N GLY A 151 5.18 6.28 -13.57
CA GLY A 151 6.52 6.48 -13.01
C GLY A 151 7.49 7.12 -14.00
N MET A 152 7.51 6.68 -15.26
CA MET A 152 8.35 7.24 -16.32
C MET A 152 8.09 8.74 -16.55
N TYR A 153 6.83 9.17 -16.50
CA TYR A 153 6.48 10.59 -16.65
C TYR A 153 6.65 11.39 -15.35
N LEU A 154 6.54 10.75 -14.18
CA LEU A 154 6.72 11.41 -12.89
C LEU A 154 8.19 11.79 -12.67
N SER A 155 9.12 10.86 -12.88
CA SER A 155 10.56 11.09 -12.70
C SER A 155 11.24 11.66 -13.94
N GLY A 156 10.63 11.48 -15.12
CA GLY A 156 11.33 11.54 -16.40
C GLY A 156 12.25 10.34 -16.61
N VAL A 157 12.59 10.05 -17.87
CA VAL A 157 13.56 9.02 -18.23
C VAL A 157 14.79 9.67 -18.88
N PRO A 158 15.93 9.73 -18.19
CA PRO A 158 17.16 10.30 -18.74
C PRO A 158 17.69 9.45 -19.90
N ARG A 159 18.34 10.10 -20.86
CA ARG A 159 19.07 9.42 -21.93
C ARG A 159 20.19 8.57 -21.35
N ASN A 160 20.96 9.14 -20.44
CA ASN A 160 21.97 8.45 -19.65
C ASN A 160 21.51 8.27 -18.19
N PRO A 161 21.18 7.04 -17.75
CA PRO A 161 20.73 6.78 -16.38
C PRO A 161 21.69 7.24 -15.28
N LYS A 162 23.00 7.30 -15.55
CA LYS A 162 24.03 7.68 -14.57
C LYS A 162 24.01 9.17 -14.21
N GLU A 163 23.38 10.02 -15.04
CA GLU A 163 23.32 11.46 -14.83
C GLU A 163 22.18 11.87 -13.89
N TYR A 164 21.19 11.00 -13.70
CA TYR A 164 20.03 11.27 -12.86
C TYR A 164 20.33 11.07 -11.38
N ASN A 165 20.07 12.11 -10.58
CA ASN A 165 20.23 12.05 -9.12
C ASN A 165 18.86 12.21 -8.43
N PRO A 166 18.27 11.13 -7.90
CA PRO A 166 16.95 11.19 -7.25
C PRO A 166 16.95 12.02 -5.96
N HIS A 167 18.12 12.30 -5.37
CA HIS A 167 18.26 13.03 -4.11
C HIS A 167 18.66 14.50 -4.28
N ASN A 168 18.90 14.97 -5.51
CA ASN A 168 19.31 16.34 -5.79
C ASN A 168 18.71 16.87 -7.10
N LEU A 169 17.52 17.47 -6.99
CA LEU A 169 16.74 18.01 -8.12
C LEU A 169 17.46 19.13 -8.89
N GLU A 170 18.33 19.92 -8.23
CA GLU A 170 19.11 20.97 -8.89
C GLU A 170 20.09 20.40 -9.92
N LYS A 171 20.67 19.23 -9.65
CA LYS A 171 21.54 18.51 -10.60
C LYS A 171 20.76 17.95 -11.80
N ASN A 172 19.44 17.83 -11.69
CA ASN A 172 18.60 17.28 -12.75
C ASN A 172 18.08 18.32 -13.74
N LYS A 173 18.32 19.63 -13.49
CA LYS A 173 17.80 20.73 -14.33
C LYS A 173 18.31 20.72 -15.78
N ASN A 174 19.52 20.20 -16.00
CA ASN A 174 20.19 20.22 -17.31
C ASN A 174 20.36 18.81 -17.94
N ILE A 175 19.59 17.82 -17.47
CA ILE A 175 19.67 16.46 -17.99
C ILE A 175 18.92 16.35 -19.32
N ASP A 176 19.51 15.62 -20.27
CA ASP A 176 18.83 15.24 -21.51
C ASP A 176 17.87 14.06 -21.24
N PHE A 177 16.57 14.31 -21.42
CA PHE A 177 15.52 13.33 -21.17
C PHE A 177 15.02 12.72 -22.48
N LEU A 178 14.96 11.39 -22.53
CA LEU A 178 14.22 10.67 -23.58
C LEU A 178 12.72 10.82 -23.39
N ILE A 179 12.26 10.79 -22.13
CA ILE A 179 10.89 11.14 -21.74
C ILE A 179 11.01 12.24 -20.70
N LYS A 180 10.53 13.44 -21.04
CA LYS A 180 10.55 14.57 -20.11
C LYS A 180 9.54 14.33 -19.00
N PRO A 181 9.85 14.77 -17.76
CA PRO A 181 8.86 14.79 -16.70
C PRO A 181 7.59 15.57 -17.12
N ASP A 182 6.42 14.96 -16.96
CA ASP A 182 5.11 15.55 -17.25
C ASP A 182 4.11 15.04 -16.22
N THR A 183 3.80 15.88 -15.24
CA THR A 183 2.90 15.53 -14.13
C THR A 183 1.47 15.23 -14.59
N LYS A 184 1.02 15.83 -15.70
CA LYS A 184 -0.33 15.60 -16.23
C LYS A 184 -0.44 14.23 -16.89
N GLN A 185 0.58 13.84 -17.65
CA GLN A 185 0.65 12.49 -18.23
C GLN A 185 0.85 11.44 -17.14
N ALA A 186 1.71 11.70 -16.15
CA ALA A 186 1.90 10.83 -15.00
C ALA A 186 0.56 10.55 -14.30
N PHE A 187 -0.20 11.60 -13.96
CA PHE A 187 -1.51 11.46 -13.34
C PHE A 187 -2.51 10.68 -14.22
N THR A 188 -2.51 10.92 -15.54
CA THR A 188 -3.40 10.22 -16.46
C THR A 188 -3.16 8.70 -16.44
N PHE A 189 -1.89 8.29 -16.45
CA PHE A 189 -1.52 6.87 -16.38
C PHE A 189 -1.70 6.29 -14.98
N ALA A 190 -1.44 7.04 -13.92
CA ALA A 190 -1.69 6.62 -12.54
C ALA A 190 -3.18 6.34 -12.31
N LYS A 191 -4.04 7.29 -12.69
CA LYS A 191 -5.49 7.13 -12.60
C LYS A 191 -5.96 5.92 -13.39
N ARG A 192 -5.49 5.76 -14.63
CA ARG A 192 -5.84 4.60 -15.46
C ARG A 192 -5.39 3.28 -14.83
N GLY A 193 -4.16 3.22 -14.30
CA GLY A 193 -3.68 2.04 -13.57
C GLY A 193 -4.55 1.75 -12.34
N CYS A 194 -5.00 2.81 -11.66
CA CYS A 194 -5.87 2.70 -10.50
C CYS A 194 -7.27 2.19 -10.86
N ASP A 195 -7.89 2.73 -11.91
CA ASP A 195 -9.19 2.29 -12.44
C ASP A 195 -9.17 0.82 -12.90
N LEU A 196 -7.99 0.32 -13.30
CA LEU A 196 -7.75 -1.09 -13.65
C LEU A 196 -7.43 -1.99 -12.44
N GLY A 197 -7.44 -1.45 -11.21
CA GLY A 197 -7.24 -2.19 -9.96
C GLY A 197 -5.77 -2.30 -9.51
N HIS A 198 -4.84 -1.53 -10.09
CA HIS A 198 -3.44 -1.56 -9.65
C HIS A 198 -3.23 -0.72 -8.38
N ILE A 199 -3.01 -1.40 -7.25
CA ILE A 199 -2.89 -0.75 -5.94
C ILE A 199 -1.78 0.32 -5.87
N TYR A 200 -0.65 0.11 -6.56
CA TYR A 200 0.47 1.05 -6.55
C TYR A 200 0.25 2.24 -7.48
N ALA A 201 -0.72 2.15 -8.39
CA ALA A 201 -1.17 3.30 -9.17
C ALA A 201 -2.16 4.17 -8.37
N CYS A 202 -2.82 3.56 -7.38
CA CYS A 202 -3.71 4.20 -6.41
C CYS A 202 -2.97 4.57 -5.10
N ALA A 203 -1.77 5.17 -5.12
CA ALA A 203 -1.10 5.54 -3.86
C ALA A 203 -1.91 6.61 -3.09
N ASN A 204 -2.92 6.13 -2.37
CA ASN A 204 -3.94 6.91 -1.66
C ASN A 204 -3.52 6.95 -0.20
N ILE A 205 -3.34 8.15 0.33
CA ILE A 205 -2.98 8.33 1.74
C ILE A 205 -4.23 8.74 2.51
N GLY A 206 -4.64 7.89 3.44
CA GLY A 206 -5.66 8.21 4.43
C GLY A 206 -5.09 9.15 5.48
N ILE A 207 -5.86 10.14 5.89
CA ILE A 207 -5.50 11.09 6.95
C ILE A 207 -6.60 11.05 7.99
N ILE A 208 -6.24 10.68 9.23
CA ILE A 208 -7.17 10.71 10.35
C ILE A 208 -6.80 11.89 11.26
N GLY A 209 -7.55 12.96 11.07
CA GLY A 209 -7.36 14.25 11.73
C GLY A 209 -8.15 15.30 10.95
N GLY A 210 -9.09 15.98 11.61
CA GLY A 210 -9.94 16.97 10.94
C GLY A 210 -9.32 18.37 10.96
N SER A 211 -9.04 18.87 12.16
CA SER A 211 -8.59 20.24 12.35
C SER A 211 -7.14 20.46 11.88
N GLY A 212 -6.91 21.58 11.20
CA GLY A 212 -5.58 21.98 10.69
C GLY A 212 -5.34 21.67 9.21
N PHE A 213 -6.28 20.99 8.55
CA PHE A 213 -6.30 20.79 7.09
C PHE A 213 -7.27 21.75 6.38
N ASP A 214 -7.81 22.73 7.10
CA ASP A 214 -8.83 23.67 6.64
C ASP A 214 -8.25 24.86 5.83
N GLU A 215 -6.93 24.87 5.55
CA GLU A 215 -6.30 25.95 4.81
C GLU A 215 -6.75 25.97 3.33
N PRO A 216 -7.28 27.09 2.82
CA PRO A 216 -7.69 27.20 1.43
C PRO A 216 -6.55 26.84 0.46
N GLY A 217 -6.83 25.92 -0.47
CA GLY A 217 -5.87 25.47 -1.49
C GLY A 217 -4.90 24.37 -1.04
N LEU A 218 -4.95 23.95 0.22
CA LEU A 218 -4.13 22.83 0.70
C LEU A 218 -4.65 21.47 0.21
N PHE A 219 -5.98 21.33 0.24
CA PHE A 219 -6.68 20.13 -0.21
C PHE A 219 -7.46 20.46 -1.47
N GLU A 220 -6.95 20.00 -2.61
CA GLU A 220 -7.45 20.34 -3.93
C GLU A 220 -8.59 19.41 -4.34
N ASN A 221 -9.64 20.00 -4.93
CA ASN A 221 -10.83 19.31 -5.46
C ASN A 221 -11.51 18.36 -4.45
N PRO A 222 -11.88 18.84 -3.24
CA PRO A 222 -12.57 18.01 -2.26
C PRO A 222 -13.89 17.47 -2.79
N VAL A 223 -14.08 16.16 -2.67
CA VAL A 223 -15.34 15.46 -2.94
C VAL A 223 -15.74 14.67 -1.70
N GLU A 224 -16.94 14.92 -1.20
CA GLU A 224 -17.50 14.10 -0.12
C GLU A 224 -17.97 12.75 -0.66
N ARG A 225 -17.52 11.68 -0.01
CA ARG A 225 -17.94 10.31 -0.28
C ARG A 225 -18.56 9.70 0.97
N VAL A 226 -19.84 9.38 0.87
CA VAL A 226 -20.57 8.63 1.90
C VAL A 226 -20.23 7.15 1.74
N VAL A 227 -19.76 6.51 2.81
CA VAL A 227 -19.42 5.08 2.84
C VAL A 227 -20.05 4.43 4.07
N THR A 228 -20.53 3.20 3.90
CA THR A 228 -20.97 2.32 4.98
C THR A 228 -20.09 1.08 4.97
N THR A 229 -19.73 0.57 6.14
CA THR A 229 -18.86 -0.61 6.26
C THR A 229 -19.62 -1.76 6.94
N PRO A 230 -19.12 -3.01 6.87
CA PRO A 230 -19.64 -4.12 7.68
C PRO A 230 -19.67 -3.80 9.19
N PHE A 231 -18.82 -2.87 9.65
CA PHE A 231 -18.70 -2.47 11.05
C PHE A 231 -19.54 -1.23 11.40
N GLY A 232 -20.44 -0.81 10.51
CA GLY A 232 -21.29 0.36 10.65
C GLY A 232 -20.72 1.60 9.93
N ASN A 233 -21.22 2.76 10.32
CA ASN A 233 -20.84 4.04 9.70
C ASN A 233 -19.51 4.56 10.29
N PRO A 234 -18.62 5.12 9.45
CA PRO A 234 -17.51 5.93 9.91
C PRO A 234 -17.99 7.18 10.68
N SER A 235 -17.07 7.86 11.36
CA SER A 235 -17.35 9.07 12.14
C SER A 235 -17.91 10.22 11.29
N ASP A 236 -17.59 10.29 10.00
CA ASP A 236 -18.13 11.27 9.06
C ASP A 236 -17.99 10.71 7.63
N VAL A 237 -18.38 11.50 6.63
CA VAL A 237 -18.03 11.21 5.23
C VAL A 237 -16.52 11.21 5.04
N LEU A 238 -16.06 10.45 4.06
CA LEU A 238 -14.69 10.57 3.57
C LEU A 238 -14.58 11.79 2.68
N LEU A 239 -13.55 12.61 2.86
CA LEU A 239 -13.26 13.72 1.98
C LEU A 239 -12.11 13.33 1.06
N GLU A 240 -12.42 13.00 -0.20
CA GLU A 240 -11.43 12.62 -1.21
C GLU A 240 -10.92 13.86 -1.94
N GLY A 241 -9.64 13.87 -2.31
CA GLY A 241 -9.02 15.02 -2.97
C GLY A 241 -7.53 14.81 -3.17
N VAL A 242 -6.81 15.91 -3.39
CA VAL A 242 -5.38 15.87 -3.75
C VAL A 242 -4.59 16.83 -2.88
N ILE A 243 -3.44 16.38 -2.37
CA ILE A 243 -2.46 17.21 -1.68
C ILE A 243 -1.16 17.15 -2.47
N LYS A 244 -0.72 18.29 -3.01
CA LYS A 244 0.54 18.41 -3.78
C LYS A 244 0.68 17.32 -4.86
N GLY A 245 -0.41 17.03 -5.58
CA GLY A 245 -0.45 16.01 -6.64
C GLY A 245 -0.62 14.55 -6.17
N VAL A 246 -0.73 14.29 -4.86
CA VAL A 246 -0.94 12.95 -4.30
C VAL A 246 -2.40 12.76 -3.89
N PRO A 247 -3.09 11.71 -4.37
CA PRO A 247 -4.44 11.38 -3.92
C PRO A 247 -4.50 11.12 -2.41
N CYS A 248 -5.41 11.79 -1.73
CA CYS A 248 -5.56 11.72 -0.28
C CYS A 248 -7.04 11.60 0.10
N VAL A 249 -7.29 10.96 1.25
CA VAL A 249 -8.62 10.81 1.83
C VAL A 249 -8.58 11.28 3.27
N ILE A 250 -9.34 12.31 3.62
CA ILE A 250 -9.41 12.84 4.99
C ILE A 250 -10.66 12.29 5.68
N LEU A 251 -10.50 11.89 6.94
CA LEU A 251 -11.60 11.50 7.82
C LEU A 251 -11.44 12.17 9.20
N ALA A 252 -12.49 12.87 9.63
CA ALA A 252 -12.54 13.48 10.96
C ALA A 252 -12.87 12.42 12.03
N ARG A 253 -11.89 12.05 12.86
CA ARG A 253 -12.02 11.02 13.90
C ARG A 253 -13.25 11.20 14.81
N HIS A 254 -13.53 12.42 15.22
CA HIS A 254 -14.64 12.77 16.13
C HIS A 254 -15.90 13.27 15.40
N GLY A 255 -15.92 13.15 14.07
CA GLY A 255 -16.88 13.84 13.21
C GLY A 255 -16.56 15.35 13.08
N ARG A 256 -17.05 15.99 12.02
CA ARG A 256 -16.75 17.42 11.75
C ARG A 256 -17.28 18.39 12.81
N LYS A 257 -18.26 17.96 13.63
CA LYS A 257 -18.79 18.74 14.76
C LYS A 257 -18.18 18.32 16.11
N HIS A 258 -17.17 17.46 16.08
CA HIS A 258 -16.56 16.89 17.29
C HIS A 258 -17.59 16.20 18.22
N GLN A 259 -18.61 15.57 17.62
CA GLN A 259 -19.77 15.04 18.34
C GLN A 259 -19.50 13.67 19.00
N TYR A 260 -18.45 12.96 18.60
CA TYR A 260 -18.11 11.65 19.17
C TYR A 260 -16.96 11.78 20.16
N GLN A 261 -17.20 11.43 21.42
CA GLN A 261 -16.11 11.25 22.41
C GLN A 261 -15.23 10.04 22.03
N PRO A 262 -13.99 9.94 22.54
CA PRO A 262 -13.05 8.89 22.13
C PRO A 262 -13.57 7.46 22.26
N SER A 263 -14.35 7.13 23.29
CA SER A 263 -14.93 5.80 23.48
C SER A 263 -16.02 5.44 22.47
N ASP A 264 -16.65 6.44 21.85
CA ASP A 264 -17.81 6.28 20.96
C ASP A 264 -17.40 6.31 19.49
N VAL A 265 -16.13 6.61 19.20
CA VAL A 265 -15.57 6.57 17.85
C VAL A 265 -15.64 5.14 17.30
N ASN A 266 -16.24 4.98 16.12
CA ASN A 266 -16.26 3.69 15.44
C ASN A 266 -14.94 3.45 14.67
N TYR A 267 -13.89 3.11 15.42
CA TYR A 267 -12.55 2.90 14.86
C TYR A 267 -12.52 1.83 13.76
N ARG A 268 -13.33 0.77 13.87
CA ARG A 268 -13.42 -0.27 12.84
C ARG A 268 -13.96 0.29 11.53
N ALA A 269 -15.08 1.00 11.58
CA ALA A 269 -15.64 1.61 10.38
C ALA A 269 -14.70 2.66 9.77
N ASN A 270 -14.01 3.45 10.60
CA ASN A 270 -13.05 4.44 10.12
C ASN A 270 -11.89 3.80 9.34
N ILE A 271 -11.22 2.81 9.93
CA ILE A 271 -10.10 2.12 9.26
C ILE A 271 -10.58 1.32 8.05
N TRP A 272 -11.71 0.63 8.17
CA TRP A 272 -12.24 -0.19 7.10
C TRP A 272 -12.66 0.65 5.89
N ALA A 273 -13.30 1.80 6.11
CA ALA A 273 -13.67 2.71 5.03
C ALA A 273 -12.44 3.23 4.28
N LEU A 274 -11.37 3.61 4.98
CA LEU A 274 -10.10 4.00 4.35
C LEU A 274 -9.48 2.84 3.54
N LYS A 275 -9.53 1.61 4.07
CA LYS A 275 -9.10 0.42 3.34
C LYS A 275 -9.92 0.20 2.06
N GLU A 276 -11.24 0.30 2.13
CA GLU A 276 -12.16 0.06 1.00
C GLU A 276 -11.99 1.08 -0.13
N VAL A 277 -11.65 2.33 0.19
CA VAL A 277 -11.35 3.36 -0.83
C VAL A 277 -9.91 3.27 -1.36
N GLY A 278 -9.17 2.23 -0.98
CA GLY A 278 -7.87 1.90 -1.54
C GLY A 278 -6.70 2.63 -0.90
N CYS A 279 -6.86 3.20 0.30
CA CYS A 279 -5.71 3.74 1.02
C CYS A 279 -4.67 2.65 1.27
N THR A 280 -3.39 2.99 1.09
CA THR A 280 -2.25 2.11 1.43
C THR A 280 -1.58 2.54 2.73
N HIS A 281 -1.73 3.83 3.05
CA HIS A 281 -1.17 4.48 4.23
C HIS A 281 -2.27 5.18 5.00
N VAL A 282 -2.07 5.29 6.31
CA VAL A 282 -2.88 6.14 7.19
C VAL A 282 -1.95 6.96 8.07
N LEU A 283 -2.03 8.28 7.92
CA LEU A 283 -1.32 9.24 8.77
C LEU A 283 -2.31 9.90 9.72
N ALA A 284 -2.05 9.78 11.02
CA ALA A 284 -2.95 10.29 12.05
C ALA A 284 -2.34 11.47 12.81
N THR A 285 -3.18 12.42 13.20
CA THR A 285 -2.86 13.40 14.25
C THR A 285 -3.55 13.02 15.55
N THR A 286 -2.90 13.31 16.69
CA THR A 286 -3.50 13.14 18.01
C THR A 286 -2.98 14.19 18.99
N ALA A 287 -3.87 14.77 19.79
CA ALA A 287 -3.48 15.63 20.90
C ALA A 287 -3.15 14.76 22.12
N THR A 288 -2.10 15.12 22.85
CA THR A 288 -1.59 14.31 23.96
C THR A 288 -1.15 15.19 25.14
N GLY A 289 -1.41 14.72 26.35
CA GLY A 289 -0.70 15.21 27.53
C GLY A 289 0.69 14.58 27.60
N SER A 290 1.67 15.33 28.10
CA SER A 290 3.02 14.85 28.36
C SER A 290 3.11 14.22 29.74
N LEU A 291 3.74 13.05 29.78
CA LEU A 291 4.11 12.35 31.00
C LEU A 291 5.61 12.49 31.30
N HIS A 292 6.36 13.32 30.56
CA HIS A 292 7.81 13.39 30.68
C HIS A 292 8.32 14.83 30.49
N GLU A 293 9.26 15.25 31.33
CA GLU A 293 9.81 16.61 31.39
C GLU A 293 10.25 17.14 30.02
N ASN A 294 11.02 16.33 29.29
CA ASN A 294 11.56 16.70 27.97
C ASN A 294 10.52 16.80 26.84
N TYR A 295 9.28 16.36 27.04
CA TYR A 295 8.23 16.40 26.01
C TYR A 295 7.31 17.59 26.29
N GLU A 296 7.73 18.78 25.86
CA GLU A 296 7.09 20.04 26.25
C GLU A 296 5.85 20.36 25.42
N PRO A 297 4.81 21.01 25.98
CA PRO A 297 3.68 21.55 25.21
C PRO A 297 4.11 22.35 23.98
N GLY A 298 3.48 22.04 22.83
CA GLY A 298 3.82 22.58 21.51
C GLY A 298 4.86 21.77 20.73
N SER A 299 5.47 20.76 21.33
CA SER A 299 6.36 19.81 20.65
C SER A 299 5.58 18.76 19.87
N LEU A 300 6.15 18.31 18.76
CA LEU A 300 5.63 17.17 18.00
C LEU A 300 6.31 15.88 18.44
N VAL A 301 5.62 14.75 18.35
CA VAL A 301 6.19 13.43 18.66
C VAL A 301 5.77 12.42 17.61
N ILE A 302 6.73 11.73 17.00
CA ILE A 302 6.46 10.62 16.09
C ILE A 302 6.40 9.32 16.90
N ILE A 303 5.18 8.95 17.29
CA ILE A 303 4.89 7.80 18.17
C ILE A 303 5.49 6.52 17.58
N ASP A 304 6.12 5.71 18.42
CA ASP A 304 6.71 4.41 18.06
C ASP A 304 6.12 3.22 18.80
N ASP A 305 5.49 3.43 19.95
CA ASP A 305 4.85 2.37 20.73
C ASP A 305 3.67 2.88 21.57
N PHE A 306 2.92 1.98 22.18
CA PHE A 306 1.77 2.32 23.01
C PHE A 306 1.58 1.39 24.21
N ILE A 307 0.89 1.89 25.23
CA ILE A 307 0.34 1.11 26.35
C ILE A 307 -1.18 1.26 26.31
N ASP A 308 -1.89 0.14 26.22
CA ASP A 308 -3.36 0.13 26.15
C ASP A 308 -4.00 0.13 27.54
N ARG A 309 -4.77 1.18 27.83
CA ARG A 309 -5.64 1.32 29.01
C ARG A 309 -7.10 1.56 28.63
N THR A 310 -7.45 1.20 27.40
CA THR A 310 -8.82 1.22 26.91
C THR A 310 -9.55 -0.07 27.30
N TRP A 311 -10.88 -0.03 27.26
CA TRP A 311 -11.72 -1.19 27.54
C TRP A 311 -13.07 -1.06 26.81
N GLY A 312 -13.72 -2.19 26.51
CA GLY A 312 -15.04 -2.21 25.85
C GLY A 312 -15.05 -1.76 24.38
N ARG A 313 -13.97 -1.15 23.88
CA ARG A 313 -13.82 -0.76 22.47
C ARG A 313 -13.69 -2.00 21.59
N LYS A 314 -14.31 -1.98 20.41
CA LYS A 314 -14.12 -3.03 19.41
C LYS A 314 -12.74 -2.89 18.76
N CYS A 315 -11.80 -3.75 19.15
CA CYS A 315 -10.38 -3.63 18.81
C CYS A 315 -9.88 -4.61 17.73
N THR A 316 -10.76 -5.42 17.15
CA THR A 316 -10.43 -6.34 16.05
C THR A 316 -11.57 -6.37 15.01
N PHE A 317 -11.22 -6.65 13.75
CA PHE A 317 -12.20 -6.98 12.70
C PHE A 317 -12.71 -8.41 12.79
N TYR A 318 -11.96 -9.31 13.43
CA TYR A 318 -12.24 -10.74 13.51
C TYR A 318 -13.13 -11.08 14.71
N ASP A 319 -14.26 -10.37 14.83
CA ASP A 319 -15.21 -10.52 15.94
C ASP A 319 -16.56 -11.12 15.54
N ARG A 320 -16.62 -11.75 14.35
CA ARG A 320 -17.81 -12.38 13.76
C ARG A 320 -18.91 -11.38 13.37
N THR A 321 -18.57 -10.11 13.17
CA THR A 321 -19.48 -9.15 12.53
C THR A 321 -19.84 -9.65 11.13
N GLU A 322 -21.13 -9.62 10.78
CA GLU A 322 -21.62 -10.02 9.46
C GLU A 322 -20.99 -9.15 8.36
N GLY A 323 -20.47 -9.77 7.30
CA GLY A 323 -19.70 -9.10 6.25
C GLY A 323 -18.26 -8.72 6.63
N GLY A 324 -17.85 -8.95 7.89
CA GLY A 324 -16.47 -8.83 8.34
C GLY A 324 -15.61 -10.07 7.98
N PRO A 325 -14.29 -9.99 8.19
CA PRO A 325 -13.40 -11.12 7.94
C PRO A 325 -13.60 -12.23 8.99
N MET A 326 -13.45 -13.47 8.53
CA MET A 326 -13.61 -14.68 9.34
C MET A 326 -12.28 -15.14 9.93
N GLY A 327 -12.37 -15.95 10.99
CA GLY A 327 -11.23 -16.54 11.68
C GLY A 327 -10.89 -15.85 12.99
N VAL A 328 -9.70 -16.16 13.53
CA VAL A 328 -9.17 -15.59 14.77
C VAL A 328 -7.81 -14.97 14.46
N CYS A 329 -7.70 -13.65 14.56
CA CYS A 329 -6.45 -12.94 14.28
C CYS A 329 -5.64 -12.70 15.55
N HIS A 330 -4.40 -13.19 15.59
CA HIS A 330 -3.41 -12.90 16.64
C HIS A 330 -2.25 -12.11 16.04
N LEU A 331 -2.47 -10.81 15.88
CA LEU A 331 -1.50 -9.94 15.23
C LEU A 331 -0.33 -9.59 16.17
N PRO A 332 0.93 -9.81 15.77
CA PRO A 332 2.06 -9.30 16.53
C PRO A 332 2.08 -7.77 16.44
N MET A 333 2.15 -7.10 17.59
CA MET A 333 2.15 -5.62 17.66
C MET A 333 3.54 -5.00 17.77
N SER A 334 4.64 -5.75 17.71
CA SER A 334 5.97 -5.18 17.58
C SER A 334 6.54 -5.37 16.16
N PRO A 335 6.98 -4.32 15.46
CA PRO A 335 6.73 -2.91 15.76
C PRO A 335 5.24 -2.54 15.53
N ALA A 336 4.68 -1.62 16.32
CA ALA A 336 3.25 -1.27 16.25
C ALA A 336 2.92 -0.39 15.05
N PHE A 337 3.87 0.46 14.66
CA PHE A 337 3.74 1.48 13.63
C PHE A 337 4.67 1.16 12.45
N CYS A 338 4.30 1.59 11.24
CA CYS A 338 5.10 1.37 10.05
C CYS A 338 6.37 2.25 10.07
N ALA A 339 7.55 1.61 10.06
CA ALA A 339 8.83 2.30 10.11
C ALA A 339 9.04 3.26 8.93
N VAL A 340 8.58 2.89 7.72
CA VAL A 340 8.67 3.74 6.53
C VAL A 340 7.84 5.02 6.70
N ALA A 341 6.57 4.88 7.10
CA ALA A 341 5.69 6.03 7.34
C ALA A 341 6.19 6.92 8.49
N ARG A 342 6.70 6.34 9.58
CA ARG A 342 7.32 7.09 10.68
C ARG A 342 8.57 7.85 10.24
N ASN A 343 9.41 7.25 9.40
CA ASN A 343 10.59 7.91 8.86
C ASN A 343 10.21 9.07 7.93
N ALA A 344 9.13 8.94 7.16
CA ALA A 344 8.61 10.03 6.34
C ALA A 344 8.18 11.23 7.21
N LEU A 345 7.40 11.01 8.27
CA LEU A 345 7.03 12.06 9.23
C LEU A 345 8.25 12.68 9.91
N SER A 346 9.20 11.86 10.35
CA SER A 346 10.44 12.32 10.98
C SER A 346 11.28 13.19 10.03
N THR A 347 11.37 12.80 8.77
CA THR A 347 12.12 13.54 7.74
C THR A 347 11.43 14.87 7.43
N ALA A 348 10.10 14.87 7.32
CA ALA A 348 9.29 16.09 7.14
C ALA A 348 9.48 17.08 8.30
N ALA A 349 9.41 16.61 9.55
CA ALA A 349 9.61 17.45 10.73
C ALA A 349 11.02 18.07 10.77
N ARG A 350 12.05 17.29 10.43
CA ARG A 350 13.44 17.79 10.34
C ARG A 350 13.61 18.84 9.25
N ALA A 351 13.02 18.61 8.07
CA ALA A 351 13.08 19.56 6.95
C ALA A 351 12.46 20.92 7.33
N ARG A 352 11.37 20.90 8.12
CA ARG A 352 10.70 22.10 8.65
C ARG A 352 11.40 22.71 9.87
N LYS A 353 12.42 22.05 10.43
CA LYS A 353 13.10 22.43 11.68
C LYS A 353 12.15 22.61 12.86
N TYR A 354 11.06 21.83 12.89
CA TYR A 354 10.17 21.82 14.04
C TYR A 354 10.77 21.04 15.20
N SER A 355 10.54 21.51 16.43
CA SER A 355 10.84 20.72 17.63
C SER A 355 10.02 19.44 17.59
N CYS A 356 10.71 18.30 17.47
CA CYS A 356 10.08 17.01 17.28
C CYS A 356 10.88 15.89 17.92
N HIS A 357 10.21 15.09 18.75
CA HIS A 357 10.73 13.82 19.24
C HIS A 357 10.45 12.71 18.23
N HIS A 358 11.45 11.89 17.94
CA HIS A 358 11.38 10.82 16.94
C HIS A 358 11.03 9.44 17.52
N SER A 359 10.60 9.40 18.77
CA SER A 359 10.09 8.23 19.51
C SER A 359 9.24 8.74 20.68
N GLY A 360 8.36 7.91 21.19
CA GLY A 360 7.51 8.22 22.34
C GLY A 360 6.39 7.19 22.49
N THR A 361 6.42 6.47 23.61
CA THR A 361 5.36 5.52 24.00
C THR A 361 4.14 6.27 24.52
N VAL A 362 2.97 6.04 23.92
CA VAL A 362 1.71 6.66 24.33
C VAL A 362 0.84 5.74 25.16
N VAL A 363 0.43 6.19 26.35
CA VAL A 363 -0.60 5.52 27.15
C VAL A 363 -1.97 5.96 26.66
N THR A 364 -2.74 5.03 26.07
CA THR A 364 -4.10 5.34 25.61
C THR A 364 -5.11 5.00 26.70
N ILE A 365 -5.65 6.00 27.39
CA ILE A 365 -6.70 5.84 28.40
C ILE A 365 -8.09 5.84 27.76
N GLN A 366 -9.07 5.31 28.48
CA GLN A 366 -10.45 5.21 27.97
C GLN A 366 -11.12 6.57 27.72
N GLY A 367 -10.90 7.55 28.62
CA GLY A 367 -11.71 8.78 28.66
C GLY A 367 -13.15 8.53 29.16
N PRO A 368 -14.04 9.55 29.11
CA PRO A 368 -13.77 10.90 28.64
C PRO A 368 -13.09 11.80 29.68
N ARG A 369 -13.00 11.36 30.94
CA ARG A 369 -12.26 12.11 31.97
C ARG A 369 -10.76 12.09 31.68
N PHE A 370 -10.07 13.16 32.10
CA PHE A 370 -8.62 13.15 32.23
C PHE A 370 -8.18 12.22 33.37
N SER A 371 -6.87 11.97 33.44
CA SER A 371 -6.25 11.19 34.50
C SER A 371 -6.43 11.89 35.86
N SER A 372 -6.55 11.11 36.92
CA SER A 372 -6.17 11.59 38.24
C SER A 372 -4.64 11.66 38.33
N ARG A 373 -4.11 12.46 39.27
CA ARG A 373 -2.67 12.56 39.48
C ARG A 373 -2.01 11.21 39.80
N ALA A 374 -2.69 10.35 40.55
CA ALA A 374 -2.20 9.01 40.87
C ALA A 374 -2.03 8.15 39.60
N GLU A 375 -2.99 8.23 38.67
CA GLU A 375 -2.89 7.56 37.37
C GLU A 375 -1.77 8.16 36.53
N SER A 376 -1.63 9.49 36.50
CA SER A 376 -0.55 10.17 35.77
C SER A 376 0.83 9.70 36.24
N LEU A 377 1.07 9.65 37.56
CA LEU A 377 2.31 9.12 38.12
C LEU A 377 2.52 7.63 37.84
N MET A 378 1.46 6.82 37.88
CA MET A 378 1.54 5.40 37.54
C MET A 378 1.95 5.20 36.06
N HIS A 379 1.34 5.96 35.14
CA HIS A 379 1.66 5.89 33.73
C HIS A 379 3.11 6.28 33.43
N ARG A 380 3.66 7.25 34.18
CA ARG A 380 5.09 7.61 34.15
C ARG A 380 5.97 6.43 34.56
N GLN A 381 5.63 5.76 35.66
CA GLN A 381 6.39 4.61 36.16
C GLN A 381 6.38 3.42 35.18
N TRP A 382 5.36 3.30 34.34
CA TRP A 382 5.30 2.30 33.28
C TRP A 382 6.16 2.64 32.05
N GLY A 383 6.81 3.80 32.01
CA GLY A 383 7.59 4.27 30.86
C GLY A 383 6.76 4.97 29.80
N GLY A 384 5.53 5.40 30.12
CA GLY A 384 4.73 6.26 29.25
C GLY A 384 5.38 7.63 29.08
N HIS A 385 5.55 8.07 27.84
CA HIS A 385 6.02 9.41 27.51
C HIS A 385 4.86 10.38 27.31
N LEU A 386 3.75 9.87 26.79
CA LEU A 386 2.55 10.63 26.42
C LEU A 386 1.30 9.93 26.97
N VAL A 387 0.22 10.68 27.12
CA VAL A 387 -1.12 10.14 27.40
C VAL A 387 -2.13 10.71 26.39
N ASN A 388 -2.97 9.84 25.85
CA ASN A 388 -4.07 10.25 24.97
C ASN A 388 -5.28 9.32 25.11
N MET A 389 -6.28 9.49 24.25
CA MET A 389 -7.50 8.68 24.28
C MET A 389 -7.81 7.96 22.97
N THR A 390 -6.98 8.11 21.92
CA THR A 390 -7.39 7.76 20.55
C THR A 390 -6.43 6.85 19.77
N THR A 391 -5.20 6.62 20.22
CA THR A 391 -4.25 5.79 19.45
C THR A 391 -4.71 4.34 19.36
N VAL A 392 -5.25 3.79 20.46
CA VAL A 392 -5.79 2.43 20.52
C VAL A 392 -7.33 2.48 20.50
N PRO A 393 -8.03 1.68 19.67
CA PRO A 393 -7.52 0.60 18.81
C PRO A 393 -7.18 1.02 17.36
N GLU A 394 -7.09 2.31 17.04
CA GLU A 394 -6.83 2.79 15.67
C GLU A 394 -5.58 2.17 15.05
N VAL A 395 -4.45 2.15 15.78
CA VAL A 395 -3.19 1.54 15.31
C VAL A 395 -3.30 0.02 15.11
N VAL A 396 -4.02 -0.67 16.00
CA VAL A 396 -4.22 -2.12 15.94
C VAL A 396 -5.03 -2.49 14.70
N LEU A 397 -6.15 -1.80 14.50
CA LEU A 397 -7.04 -2.02 13.37
C LEU A 397 -6.36 -1.66 12.05
N ALA A 398 -5.58 -0.57 11.98
CA ALA A 398 -4.85 -0.23 10.77
C ALA A 398 -3.85 -1.33 10.39
N LYS A 399 -3.19 -1.93 11.38
CA LYS A 399 -2.28 -3.06 11.16
C LYS A 399 -3.03 -4.34 10.75
N GLU A 400 -4.16 -4.67 11.38
CA GLU A 400 -5.04 -5.78 10.95
C GLU A 400 -5.59 -5.57 9.53
N ALA A 401 -5.80 -4.32 9.11
CA ALA A 401 -6.25 -3.97 7.77
C ALA A 401 -5.15 -4.14 6.70
N GLY A 402 -3.89 -4.31 7.10
CA GLY A 402 -2.73 -4.35 6.21
C GLY A 402 -2.28 -2.97 5.74
N LEU A 403 -2.62 -1.90 6.49
CA LEU A 403 -2.31 -0.52 6.14
C LEU A 403 -1.01 -0.06 6.83
N SER A 404 -0.24 0.77 6.13
CA SER A 404 0.91 1.45 6.73
C SER A 404 0.46 2.60 7.62
N TYR A 405 0.48 2.40 8.94
CA TYR A 405 0.02 3.40 9.90
C TYR A 405 1.18 4.12 10.60
N ALA A 406 1.08 5.45 10.69
CA ALA A 406 1.93 6.27 11.55
C ALA A 406 1.15 7.46 12.12
N ALA A 407 1.58 7.95 13.28
CA ALA A 407 0.91 9.06 13.95
C ALA A 407 1.91 10.13 14.40
N VAL A 408 1.51 11.39 14.24
CA VAL A 408 2.16 12.54 14.86
C VAL A 408 1.32 13.02 16.03
N ALA A 409 1.88 12.97 17.23
CA ALA A 409 1.30 13.53 18.43
C ALA A 409 1.69 15.01 18.57
N LEU A 410 0.74 15.82 19.02
CA LEU A 410 0.96 17.18 19.45
C LEU A 410 0.80 17.24 20.97
N VAL A 411 1.88 17.58 21.67
CA VAL A 411 1.83 17.77 23.12
C VAL A 411 1.09 19.06 23.45
N THR A 412 0.04 18.99 24.26
CA THR A 412 -0.79 20.16 24.62
C THR A 412 -0.61 20.63 26.05
N ASP A 413 -0.19 19.74 26.95
CA ASP A 413 -0.17 19.97 28.40
C ASP A 413 0.76 18.92 29.07
N TYR A 414 0.95 19.02 30.38
CA TYR A 414 1.69 18.04 31.20
C TYR A 414 0.77 17.09 31.99
N ASP A 415 -0.42 16.79 31.46
CA ASP A 415 -1.46 16.02 32.14
C ASP A 415 -1.75 16.61 33.54
N CYS A 416 -1.44 15.88 34.62
CA CYS A 416 -1.62 16.37 35.98
C CYS A 416 -0.53 15.90 36.96
N TRP A 417 0.63 15.46 36.47
CA TRP A 417 1.74 15.01 37.33
C TRP A 417 2.61 16.16 37.83
N ASN A 418 2.73 17.25 37.06
CA ASN A 418 3.62 18.36 37.36
C ASN A 418 2.93 19.36 38.29
N GLU A 419 3.38 19.43 39.54
CA GLU A 419 2.82 20.32 40.57
C GLU A 419 3.12 21.80 40.33
N ASN A 420 4.12 22.12 39.52
CA ASN A 420 4.51 23.49 39.19
C ASN A 420 3.75 24.05 37.98
N GLU A 421 2.96 23.21 37.30
CA GLU A 421 2.18 23.55 36.12
C GLU A 421 0.69 23.40 36.38
N LYS A 422 -0.13 24.09 35.58
CA LYS A 422 -1.59 23.90 35.66
C LYS A 422 -1.96 22.50 35.18
N SER A 423 -2.86 21.84 35.93
CA SER A 423 -3.45 20.58 35.48
C SER A 423 -4.28 20.78 34.21
N VAL A 424 -4.29 19.76 33.35
CA VAL A 424 -5.00 19.78 32.08
C VAL A 424 -6.48 20.14 32.22
N CYS A 425 -6.94 21.03 31.34
CA CYS A 425 -8.36 21.31 31.14
C CYS A 425 -8.64 21.55 29.65
N VAL A 426 -9.92 21.50 29.27
CA VAL A 426 -10.34 21.56 27.84
C VAL A 426 -9.88 22.86 27.16
N SER A 427 -9.93 24.01 27.85
CA SER A 427 -9.53 25.28 27.26
C SER A 427 -8.05 25.30 26.89
N ASP A 428 -7.19 24.75 27.75
CA ASP A 428 -5.74 24.74 27.53
C ASP A 428 -5.39 23.81 26.35
N VAL A 429 -6.06 22.66 26.27
CA VAL A 429 -5.92 21.74 25.12
C VAL A 429 -6.33 22.42 23.83
N LEU A 430 -7.49 23.08 23.79
CA LEU A 430 -7.97 23.76 22.58
C LEU A 430 -7.05 24.93 22.17
N GLU A 431 -6.53 25.69 23.13
CA GLU A 431 -5.61 26.79 22.87
C GLU A 431 -4.26 26.28 22.32
N ALA A 432 -3.64 25.30 22.99
CA ALA A 432 -2.39 24.70 22.57
C ALA A 432 -2.54 24.02 21.20
N PHE A 433 -3.66 23.32 20.98
CA PHE A 433 -3.98 22.69 19.72
C PHE A 433 -4.14 23.73 18.61
N GLY A 434 -4.94 24.77 18.80
CA GLY A 434 -5.14 25.84 17.80
C GLY A 434 -3.83 26.53 17.40
N LYS A 435 -2.91 26.73 18.34
CA LYS A 435 -1.58 27.33 18.07
C LYS A 435 -0.64 26.42 17.28
N ASN A 436 -0.75 25.09 17.43
CA ASN A 436 0.28 24.16 16.97
C ASN A 436 -0.21 23.13 15.95
N VAL A 437 -1.51 23.01 15.70
CA VAL A 437 -2.08 22.02 14.77
C VAL A 437 -1.51 22.17 13.36
N LYS A 438 -1.22 23.40 12.94
CA LYS A 438 -0.58 23.68 11.64
C LYS A 438 0.77 22.98 11.50
N LYS A 439 1.57 22.89 12.57
CA LYS A 439 2.86 22.17 12.53
C LYS A 439 2.65 20.68 12.24
N ALA A 440 1.65 20.05 12.86
CA ALA A 440 1.32 18.66 12.63
C ALA A 440 0.79 18.42 11.20
N ALA A 441 -0.09 19.31 10.71
CA ALA A 441 -0.59 19.27 9.35
C ALA A 441 0.56 19.42 8.33
N ASP A 442 1.44 20.41 8.51
CA ASP A 442 2.63 20.65 7.69
C ASP A 442 3.54 19.41 7.58
N VAL A 443 3.75 18.72 8.70
CA VAL A 443 4.52 17.47 8.73
C VAL A 443 3.82 16.35 7.95
N ILE A 444 2.49 16.22 8.08
CA ILE A 444 1.74 15.22 7.29
C ILE A 444 1.80 15.53 5.80
N ILE A 445 1.60 16.78 5.40
CA ILE A 445 1.64 17.22 3.99
C ILE A 445 2.99 16.91 3.34
N ASP A 446 4.09 17.16 4.05
CA ASP A 446 5.42 16.87 3.52
C ASP A 446 5.74 15.37 3.58
N ALA A 447 5.26 14.65 4.58
CA ALA A 447 5.39 13.19 4.64
C ALA A 447 4.65 12.49 3.49
N ILE A 448 3.48 13.01 3.06
CA ILE A 448 2.73 12.54 1.90
C ILE A 448 3.60 12.55 0.65
N GLN A 449 4.35 13.63 0.41
CA GLN A 449 5.26 13.74 -0.73
C GLN A 449 6.43 12.75 -0.63
N ILE A 450 6.98 12.57 0.56
CA ILE A 450 8.08 11.62 0.79
C ILE A 450 7.62 10.17 0.54
N ILE A 451 6.43 9.81 1.01
CA ILE A 451 5.82 8.49 0.78
C ILE A 451 5.56 8.30 -0.72
N ALA A 452 4.97 9.29 -1.40
CA ALA A 452 4.69 9.21 -2.83
C ALA A 452 5.95 9.12 -3.71
N ALA A 453 7.09 9.64 -3.24
CA ALA A 453 8.38 9.53 -3.92
C ALA A 453 9.12 8.20 -3.65
N THR A 454 8.61 7.35 -2.76
CA THR A 454 9.24 6.06 -2.43
C THR A 454 9.04 5.08 -3.58
N THR A 455 10.10 4.36 -3.98
CA THR A 455 10.08 3.39 -5.08
C THR A 455 10.09 1.93 -4.61
N ASP A 456 10.51 1.67 -3.38
CA ASP A 456 10.44 0.35 -2.75
C ASP A 456 9.13 0.23 -1.97
N HIS A 457 8.23 -0.62 -2.43
CA HIS A 457 6.94 -0.89 -1.80
C HIS A 457 6.85 -2.28 -1.16
N SER A 458 7.96 -3.01 -1.05
CA SER A 458 7.99 -4.38 -0.50
C SER A 458 7.44 -4.47 0.93
N TYR A 459 7.53 -3.40 1.71
CA TYR A 459 6.95 -3.33 3.05
C TYR A 459 5.41 -3.42 3.06
N LEU A 460 4.73 -2.97 2.01
CA LEU A 460 3.27 -3.09 1.88
C LEU A 460 2.85 -4.54 1.65
N ASP A 461 3.64 -5.30 0.88
CA ASP A 461 3.40 -6.73 0.71
C ASP A 461 3.70 -7.49 2.01
N SER A 462 4.76 -7.10 2.73
CA SER A 462 5.07 -7.64 4.06
C SER A 462 3.92 -7.41 5.07
N HIS A 463 3.19 -6.29 4.98
CA HIS A 463 2.01 -6.05 5.83
C HIS A 463 0.89 -7.06 5.54
N LYS A 464 0.63 -7.37 4.27
CA LYS A 464 -0.40 -8.35 3.89
C LYS A 464 -0.01 -9.76 4.33
N GLU A 465 1.26 -10.13 4.15
CA GLU A 465 1.81 -11.41 4.59
C GLU A 465 1.71 -11.57 6.12
N LEU A 466 2.00 -10.51 6.87
CA LEU A 466 1.87 -10.49 8.32
C LEU A 466 0.42 -10.73 8.76
N VAL A 467 -0.54 -10.05 8.16
CA VAL A 467 -1.97 -10.27 8.45
C VAL A 467 -2.37 -11.69 8.09
N ALA A 468 -2.02 -12.17 6.89
CA ALA A 468 -2.41 -13.49 6.39
C ALA A 468 -1.83 -14.67 7.22
N SER A 469 -0.66 -14.46 7.83
CA SER A 469 -0.01 -15.42 8.74
C SER A 469 -0.52 -15.33 10.18
N SER A 470 -1.19 -14.24 10.55
CA SER A 470 -1.73 -14.02 11.90
C SER A 470 -3.16 -14.54 12.09
N ILE A 471 -3.82 -15.02 11.02
CA ILE A 471 -5.20 -15.53 11.07
C ILE A 471 -5.19 -17.05 11.25
N MET A 472 -5.75 -17.52 12.36
CA MET A 472 -6.11 -18.92 12.59
C MET A 472 -7.52 -19.20 12.09
N LEU A 473 -7.75 -20.42 11.58
CA LEU A 473 -9.05 -20.91 11.08
C LEU A 473 -9.57 -20.06 9.92
N LYS A 474 -9.15 -20.41 8.69
CA LYS A 474 -9.47 -19.67 7.45
C LYS A 474 -10.82 -20.07 6.84
N GLU A 475 -11.57 -20.97 7.48
CA GLU A 475 -12.82 -21.56 6.99
C GLU A 475 -13.94 -21.49 8.02
#